data_AF-J4VTQ0-F1
#
_entry.id   AF-J4VTQ0-F1
#
_cell.length_a   1.000
_cell.length_b   1.000
_cell.length_c   1.000
_cell.angle_alpha   90.00
_cell.angle_beta   90.00
_cell.angle_gamma   90.00
#
_symmetry.space_group_name_H-M   'P 1'
#
loop_
_entity.id
_entity.type
_entity.pdbx_description
1 polymer ?
#
loop_
_entity_poly.entity_id
_entity_poly.type
_entity_poly.pdbx_seq_one_letter_code
_entity_poly.pdbx_strand_id
1 'polypeptide(L)'
;MTYPQLLPRAAFEKWIHGHFLKICIPYPRPIFSGSPVYAPLNLTAVIHLMISMFEMGYPAHWLLRVFSQLCSGVITTTARPPTERVTDAPAADAVHAPKEFSVQPWVSEFTTMLSIWCGLIPFGMDSLGGSLVPLTDINQYSIAFPPFAAQHERLPHFILLFWNTKIGYTLKPPASLYSILSGSGNYYANTHASPKVLLDKAIVCVSAFQYVMESRSAVFSMRADQMEEMKAGEWRAFIWRTDAWQAVTEGVEVSRGLVTRQNWGSMV
;
A
#
# COMPACT_ATOMS: atom_id res chain seq x y z
N MET A 1 18.89 -23.79 -21.72
CA MET A 1 17.73 -22.88 -21.90
C MET A 1 18.27 -21.49 -22.13
N THR A 2 18.09 -20.94 -23.33
CA THR A 2 18.53 -19.58 -23.69
C THR A 2 17.60 -18.57 -23.04
N TYR A 3 18.14 -17.67 -22.22
CA TYR A 3 17.39 -16.59 -21.56
C TYR A 3 16.56 -15.82 -22.62
N PRO A 4 15.22 -15.74 -22.48
CA PRO A 4 14.41 -14.95 -23.39
C PRO A 4 14.72 -13.46 -23.19
N GLN A 5 14.69 -12.71 -24.29
CA GLN A 5 14.99 -11.29 -24.38
C GLN A 5 14.28 -10.50 -23.26
N LEU A 6 15.03 -9.80 -22.42
CA LEU A 6 14.48 -8.93 -21.38
C LEU A 6 13.55 -7.88 -22.01
N LEU A 7 12.47 -7.54 -21.32
CA LEU A 7 11.57 -6.47 -21.76
C LEU A 7 12.35 -5.15 -21.92
N PRO A 8 12.07 -4.36 -22.99
CA PRO A 8 12.56 -2.99 -23.07
C PRO A 8 12.11 -2.17 -21.86
N ARG A 9 12.91 -1.19 -21.46
CA ARG A 9 12.69 -0.36 -20.26
C ARG A 9 11.24 0.09 -20.05
N ALA A 10 10.62 0.66 -21.08
CA ALA A 10 9.26 1.18 -20.97
C ALA A 10 8.22 0.07 -20.69
N ALA A 11 8.39 -1.10 -21.30
CA ALA A 11 7.54 -2.26 -21.06
C ALA A 11 7.78 -2.85 -19.67
N PHE A 12 9.05 -2.92 -19.24
CA PHE A 12 9.43 -3.34 -17.89
C PHE A 12 8.80 -2.46 -16.80
N GLU A 13 8.94 -1.14 -16.90
CA GLU A 13 8.39 -0.22 -15.90
C GLU A 13 6.87 -0.23 -15.88
N LYS A 14 6.22 -0.29 -17.06
CA LYS A 14 4.77 -0.53 -17.14
C LYS A 14 4.39 -1.80 -16.38
N TRP A 15 5.12 -2.89 -16.59
CA TRP A 15 4.84 -4.18 -15.96
C TRP A 15 4.96 -4.12 -14.44
N ILE A 16 6.01 -3.49 -13.90
CA ILE A 16 6.16 -3.29 -12.44
C ILE A 16 5.06 -2.39 -11.90
N HIS A 17 4.75 -1.27 -12.56
CA HIS A 17 3.65 -0.39 -12.15
C HIS A 17 2.30 -1.13 -12.15
N GLY A 18 2.06 -2.01 -13.12
CA GLY A 18 0.86 -2.86 -13.16
C GLY A 18 0.78 -3.80 -11.95
N HIS A 19 1.90 -4.43 -11.58
CA HIS A 19 1.97 -5.29 -10.39
C HIS A 19 1.73 -4.48 -9.11
N PHE A 20 2.37 -3.32 -8.97
CA PHE A 20 2.17 -2.41 -7.85
C PHE A 20 0.69 -2.02 -7.72
N LEU A 21 0.06 -1.56 -8.82
CA LEU A 21 -1.36 -1.17 -8.81
C LEU A 21 -2.28 -2.35 -8.48
N LYS A 22 -1.97 -3.57 -8.94
CA LYS A 22 -2.73 -4.78 -8.59
C LYS A 22 -2.62 -5.14 -7.10
N ILE A 23 -1.45 -4.91 -6.50
CA ILE A 23 -1.20 -5.16 -5.08
C ILE A 23 -1.95 -4.13 -4.22
N CYS A 24 -1.79 -2.85 -4.53
CA CYS A 24 -2.37 -1.75 -3.77
C CYS A 24 -3.89 -1.63 -3.99
N ILE A 25 -4.35 -1.86 -5.22
CA ILE A 25 -5.72 -1.61 -5.67
C ILE A 25 -6.28 -2.86 -6.37
N PRO A 26 -6.42 -3.99 -5.66
CA PRO A 26 -7.06 -5.17 -6.25
C PRO A 26 -8.50 -4.89 -6.65
N TYR A 27 -8.90 -5.46 -7.79
CA TYR A 27 -10.30 -5.45 -8.22
C TYR A 27 -11.20 -6.08 -7.14
N PRO A 28 -12.39 -5.52 -6.86
CA PRO A 28 -13.33 -6.07 -5.91
C PRO A 28 -13.70 -7.53 -6.21
N ARG A 29 -13.79 -8.35 -5.17
CA ARG A 29 -14.09 -9.78 -5.25
C ARG A 29 -15.18 -10.15 -4.26
N PRO A 30 -16.05 -11.13 -4.60
CA PRO A 30 -17.02 -11.65 -3.65
C PRO A 30 -16.34 -12.12 -2.38
N ILE A 31 -16.90 -11.72 -1.23
CA ILE A 31 -16.45 -12.14 0.11
C ILE A 31 -16.46 -13.66 0.23
N PHE A 32 -17.44 -14.30 -0.42
CA PHE A 32 -17.59 -15.75 -0.52
C PHE A 32 -17.55 -16.15 -2.00
N SER A 33 -16.67 -17.08 -2.34
CA SER A 33 -16.52 -17.61 -3.69
C SER A 33 -16.25 -19.11 -3.59
N GLY A 34 -16.86 -19.92 -4.46
CA GLY A 34 -16.49 -21.33 -4.63
C GLY A 34 -15.08 -21.50 -5.24
N SER A 35 -14.48 -20.41 -5.71
CA SER A 35 -13.10 -20.35 -6.19
C SER A 35 -12.45 -19.09 -5.62
N PRO A 36 -12.00 -19.10 -4.35
CA PRO A 36 -11.39 -17.93 -3.74
C PRO A 36 -10.01 -17.67 -4.34
N VAL A 37 -9.69 -16.40 -4.58
CA VAL A 37 -8.35 -15.98 -5.00
C VAL A 37 -7.66 -15.37 -3.78
N TYR A 38 -6.84 -16.18 -3.11
CA TYR A 38 -6.01 -15.73 -2.00
C TYR A 38 -4.67 -15.25 -2.54
N ALA A 39 -4.50 -13.93 -2.60
CA ALA A 39 -3.21 -13.32 -2.89
C ALA A 39 -2.81 -12.47 -1.68
N PRO A 40 -1.68 -12.75 -1.00
CA PRO A 40 -1.14 -11.83 0.00
C PRO A 40 -0.60 -10.61 -0.74
N LEU A 41 -1.48 -9.64 -0.97
CA LEU A 41 -1.18 -8.40 -1.70
C LEU A 41 -0.61 -7.39 -0.70
N ASN A 42 0.65 -7.60 -0.31
CA ASN A 42 1.38 -6.60 0.45
C ASN A 42 2.55 -6.04 -0.37
N LEU A 43 3.03 -4.89 0.06
CA LEU A 43 4.10 -4.17 -0.64
C LEU A 43 5.47 -4.85 -0.54
N THR A 44 5.70 -5.79 0.39
CA THR A 44 6.95 -6.57 0.41
C THR A 44 7.11 -7.40 -0.87
N ALA A 45 6.00 -7.82 -1.49
CA ALA A 45 6.03 -8.52 -2.78
C ALA A 45 6.65 -7.66 -3.89
N VAL A 46 6.48 -6.33 -3.86
CA VAL A 46 7.11 -5.41 -4.82
C VAL A 46 8.62 -5.38 -4.62
N ILE A 47 9.09 -5.34 -3.37
CA ILE A 47 10.53 -5.34 -3.06
C ILE A 47 11.17 -6.65 -3.52
N HIS A 48 10.58 -7.79 -3.16
CA HIS A 48 11.05 -9.11 -3.63
C HIS A 48 11.06 -9.20 -5.15
N LEU A 49 10.00 -8.73 -5.82
CA LEU A 49 9.94 -8.72 -7.27
C LEU A 49 11.12 -7.96 -7.87
N MET A 50 11.45 -6.79 -7.34
CA MET A 50 12.52 -5.94 -7.83
C MET A 50 13.91 -6.55 -7.62
N ILE A 51 14.12 -7.25 -6.50
CA ILE A 51 15.33 -8.04 -6.26
C ILE A 51 15.45 -9.15 -7.31
N SER A 52 14.38 -9.92 -7.55
CA SER A 52 14.40 -10.96 -8.58
C SER A 52 14.64 -10.39 -9.99
N MET A 53 14.13 -9.20 -10.29
CA MET A 53 14.41 -8.55 -11.58
C MET A 53 15.88 -8.16 -11.73
N PHE A 54 16.52 -7.69 -10.65
CA PHE A 54 17.97 -7.45 -10.65
C PHE A 54 18.75 -8.75 -10.93
N GLU A 55 18.41 -9.83 -10.24
CA GLU A 55 19.04 -11.15 -10.43
C GLU A 55 18.85 -11.70 -11.84
N MET A 56 17.74 -11.38 -12.49
CA MET A 56 17.46 -11.72 -13.90
C MET A 56 18.24 -10.87 -14.91
N GLY A 57 19.02 -9.87 -14.45
CA GLY A 57 19.89 -9.04 -15.28
C GLY A 57 19.33 -7.68 -15.67
N TYR A 58 18.22 -7.23 -15.07
CA TYR A 58 17.73 -5.86 -15.30
C TYR A 58 18.69 -4.82 -14.70
N PRO A 59 18.96 -3.69 -15.40
CA PRO A 59 19.87 -2.67 -14.89
C PRO A 59 19.39 -2.03 -13.58
N ALA A 60 20.28 -1.95 -12.59
CA ALA A 60 20.01 -1.33 -11.28
C ALA A 60 19.36 0.07 -11.38
N HIS A 61 19.85 0.92 -12.28
CA HIS A 61 19.32 2.28 -12.46
C HIS A 61 17.87 2.32 -13.01
N TRP A 62 17.39 1.25 -13.66
CA TRP A 62 15.96 1.14 -14.03
C TRP A 62 15.12 0.81 -12.82
N LEU A 63 15.58 -0.14 -12.00
CA LEU A 63 14.90 -0.55 -10.77
C LEU A 63 14.78 0.62 -9.80
N LEU A 64 15.89 1.35 -9.63
CA LEU A 64 15.98 2.51 -8.76
C LEU A 64 15.08 3.66 -9.22
N ARG A 65 14.89 3.83 -10.55
CA ARG A 65 13.91 4.79 -11.08
C ARG A 65 12.50 4.44 -10.64
N VAL A 66 12.09 3.17 -10.73
CA VAL A 66 10.75 2.76 -10.30
C VAL A 66 10.58 3.00 -8.80
N PHE A 67 11.55 2.63 -7.98
CA PHE A 67 11.51 2.94 -6.55
C PHE A 67 11.41 4.44 -6.27
N SER A 68 12.19 5.28 -6.97
CA SER A 68 12.11 6.73 -6.84
C SER A 68 10.71 7.28 -7.18
N GLN A 69 10.07 6.76 -8.24
CA GLN A 69 8.70 7.13 -8.61
C GLN A 69 7.66 6.69 -7.57
N LEU A 70 7.84 5.51 -6.98
CA LEU A 70 6.95 5.04 -5.91
C LEU A 70 7.13 5.86 -4.62
N CYS A 71 8.37 6.20 -4.26
CA CYS A 71 8.69 7.04 -3.11
C CYS A 71 8.20 8.49 -3.26
N SER A 72 8.15 9.03 -4.48
CA SER A 72 7.61 10.39 -4.72
C SER A 72 6.10 10.47 -4.51
N GLY A 73 5.43 9.32 -4.52
CA GLY A 73 4.00 9.18 -4.33
C GLY A 73 3.14 9.54 -5.56
N VAL A 74 3.75 9.81 -6.72
CA VAL A 74 3.04 9.95 -7.99
C VAL A 74 3.77 9.18 -9.08
N ILE A 75 3.04 8.30 -9.77
CA ILE A 75 3.55 7.57 -10.93
C ILE A 75 2.82 7.98 -12.21
N THR A 76 3.55 8.10 -13.31
CA THR A 76 2.99 8.27 -14.65
C THR A 76 3.18 6.97 -15.41
N THR A 77 2.07 6.30 -15.77
CA THR A 77 2.14 4.96 -16.36
C THR A 77 1.07 4.71 -17.41
N THR A 78 1.37 3.77 -18.32
CA THR A 78 0.44 3.21 -19.30
C THR A 78 -0.27 1.96 -18.79
N ALA A 79 0.08 1.49 -17.58
CA ALA A 79 -0.64 0.44 -16.86
C ALA A 79 -1.95 0.96 -16.25
N ARG A 80 -2.83 0.03 -15.85
CA ARG A 80 -4.08 0.34 -15.15
C ARG A 80 -4.28 -0.61 -13.96
N PRO A 81 -4.98 -0.18 -12.90
CA PRO A 81 -5.50 -1.11 -11.91
C PRO A 81 -6.38 -2.18 -12.58
N PRO A 82 -6.44 -3.41 -12.04
CA PRO A 82 -7.25 -4.47 -12.63
C PRO A 82 -8.73 -4.06 -12.72
N THR A 83 -9.34 -4.27 -13.88
CA THR A 83 -10.78 -4.01 -14.13
C THR A 83 -11.64 -5.26 -13.94
N GLU A 84 -11.01 -6.41 -13.71
CA GLU A 84 -11.64 -7.70 -13.52
C GLU A 84 -10.91 -8.53 -12.45
N ARG A 85 -11.60 -9.57 -11.95
CA ARG A 85 -11.06 -10.44 -10.88
C ARG A 85 -9.81 -11.19 -11.32
N VAL A 86 -9.79 -11.63 -12.58
CA VAL A 86 -8.66 -12.33 -13.19
C VAL A 86 -8.18 -11.46 -14.33
N THR A 87 -6.90 -11.12 -14.32
CA THR A 87 -6.26 -10.40 -15.43
C THR A 87 -5.65 -11.46 -16.34
N ASP A 88 -6.14 -11.56 -17.57
CA ASP A 88 -5.54 -12.41 -18.60
C ASP A 88 -4.29 -11.74 -19.22
N ALA A 89 -3.55 -12.51 -20.02
CA ALA A 89 -2.33 -12.00 -20.66
C ALA A 89 -2.60 -10.80 -21.59
N PRO A 90 -3.62 -10.82 -22.48
CA PRO A 90 -3.96 -9.66 -23.30
C PRO A 90 -4.26 -8.39 -22.49
N ALA A 91 -5.02 -8.49 -21.39
CA ALA A 91 -5.31 -7.35 -20.53
C ALA A 91 -4.07 -6.83 -19.80
N ALA A 92 -3.16 -7.72 -19.37
CA ALA A 92 -1.88 -7.32 -18.77
C ALA A 92 -0.95 -6.63 -19.78
N ASP A 93 -0.96 -7.09 -21.03
CA ASP A 93 -0.13 -6.57 -22.12
C ASP A 93 -0.69 -5.28 -22.74
N ALA A 94 -1.99 -5.00 -22.58
CA ALA A 94 -2.65 -3.79 -23.07
C ALA A 94 -1.93 -2.50 -22.63
N VAL A 95 -1.61 -1.64 -23.59
CA VAL A 95 -0.93 -0.36 -23.36
C VAL A 95 -1.94 0.76 -23.48
N HIS A 96 -2.19 1.48 -22.39
CA HIS A 96 -3.11 2.62 -22.38
C HIS A 96 -2.37 3.94 -22.56
N ALA A 97 -3.12 5.02 -22.80
CA ALA A 97 -2.55 6.38 -22.74
C ALA A 97 -1.85 6.63 -21.39
N PRO A 98 -0.69 7.31 -21.34
CA PRO A 98 -0.04 7.68 -20.09
C PRO A 98 -1.01 8.42 -19.17
N LYS A 99 -1.10 8.01 -17.91
CA LYS A 99 -1.93 8.64 -16.88
C LYS A 99 -1.16 8.74 -15.57
N GLU A 100 -1.35 9.84 -14.87
CA GLU A 100 -0.84 10.03 -13.51
C GLU A 100 -1.74 9.31 -12.50
N PHE A 101 -1.11 8.59 -11.58
CA PHE A 101 -1.75 7.97 -10.43
C PHE A 101 -1.05 8.45 -9.16
N SER A 102 -1.84 8.93 -8.19
CA SER A 102 -1.34 9.16 -6.84
C SER A 102 -1.23 7.82 -6.14
N VAL A 103 -0.03 7.51 -5.67
CA VAL A 103 0.29 6.36 -4.82
C VAL A 103 0.65 6.80 -3.40
N GLN A 104 0.42 8.08 -3.08
CA GLN A 104 0.61 8.69 -1.76
C GLN A 104 0.09 7.84 -0.59
N PRO A 105 -1.08 7.17 -0.67
CA PRO A 105 -1.57 6.36 0.44
C PRO A 105 -0.61 5.26 0.91
N TRP A 106 0.31 4.81 0.06
CA TRP A 106 1.23 3.71 0.37
C TRP A 106 2.68 4.18 0.59
N VAL A 107 2.99 5.47 0.40
CA VAL A 107 4.37 5.98 0.43
C VAL A 107 5.02 5.76 1.80
N SER A 108 4.30 6.02 2.88
CA SER A 108 4.84 5.89 4.25
C SER A 108 5.15 4.43 4.57
N GLU A 109 4.29 3.49 4.15
CA GLU A 109 4.57 2.06 4.28
C GLU A 109 5.78 1.66 3.41
N PHE A 110 5.78 2.08 2.14
CA PHE A 110 6.80 1.71 1.17
C PHE A 110 8.20 2.18 1.57
N THR A 111 8.33 3.47 1.94
CA THR A 111 9.60 4.05 2.41
C THR A 111 10.07 3.41 3.72
N THR A 112 9.15 3.08 4.63
CA THR A 112 9.48 2.33 5.86
C THR A 112 10.10 0.96 5.53
N MET A 113 9.46 0.16 4.66
CA MET A 113 10.01 -1.16 4.32
C MET A 113 11.32 -1.06 3.56
N LEU A 114 11.45 -0.12 2.61
CA LEU A 114 12.70 0.10 1.91
C LEU A 114 13.84 0.49 2.87
N SER A 115 13.57 1.32 3.88
CA SER A 115 14.54 1.64 4.92
C SER A 115 14.97 0.40 5.71
N ILE A 116 14.02 -0.43 6.15
CA ILE A 116 14.31 -1.66 6.90
C ILE A 116 15.12 -2.64 6.04
N TRP A 117 14.80 -2.75 4.75
CA TRP A 117 15.33 -3.78 3.86
C TRP A 117 16.51 -3.28 3.03
N CYS A 118 16.92 -2.02 3.20
CA CYS A 118 17.93 -1.36 2.37
C CYS A 118 19.23 -2.16 2.28
N GLY A 119 19.68 -2.75 3.40
CA GLY A 119 20.89 -3.57 3.46
C GLY A 119 20.79 -4.92 2.75
N LEU A 120 19.59 -5.38 2.41
CA LEU A 120 19.33 -6.64 1.70
C LEU A 120 19.10 -6.45 0.21
N ILE A 121 18.93 -5.20 -0.26
CA ILE A 121 18.71 -4.90 -1.68
C ILE A 121 20.06 -4.92 -2.40
N PRO A 122 20.25 -5.79 -3.42
CA PRO A 122 21.57 -6.05 -4.02
C PRO A 122 22.03 -4.98 -5.02
N PHE A 123 21.36 -3.83 -5.07
CA PHE A 123 21.71 -2.70 -5.92
C PHE A 123 21.68 -1.39 -5.12
N GLY A 124 22.58 -0.46 -5.45
CA GLY A 124 22.77 0.77 -4.67
C GLY A 124 21.51 1.62 -4.55
N MET A 125 21.11 1.90 -3.31
CA MET A 125 19.90 2.66 -2.96
C MET A 125 20.19 4.14 -2.65
N ASP A 126 21.46 4.56 -2.72
CA ASP A 126 21.94 5.89 -2.32
C ASP A 126 21.23 7.04 -3.05
N SER A 127 20.77 6.81 -4.28
CA SER A 127 20.08 7.84 -5.06
C SER A 127 18.61 8.07 -4.66
N LEU A 128 18.04 7.26 -3.75
CA LEU A 128 16.73 7.56 -3.14
C LEU A 128 16.80 8.64 -2.03
N GLY A 129 17.94 9.35 -1.95
CA GLY A 129 18.29 10.34 -0.93
C GLY A 129 17.12 11.21 -0.47
N GLY A 130 16.87 11.18 0.84
CA GLY A 130 15.79 11.92 1.51
C GLY A 130 14.45 11.20 1.62
N SER A 131 14.20 10.14 0.83
CA SER A 131 12.96 9.36 0.94
C SER A 131 13.03 8.30 2.05
N LEU A 132 14.21 7.72 2.25
CA LEU A 132 14.47 6.70 3.28
C LEU A 132 14.82 7.38 4.61
N VAL A 133 14.35 6.80 5.70
CA VAL A 133 14.66 7.22 7.08
C VAL A 133 15.63 6.24 7.75
N PRO A 134 16.47 6.70 8.71
CA PRO A 134 17.26 5.83 9.57
C PRO A 134 16.40 4.81 10.32
N LEU A 135 16.97 3.63 10.65
CA LEU A 135 16.27 2.61 11.44
C LEU A 135 15.91 3.10 12.86
N THR A 136 16.67 4.05 13.40
CA THR A 136 16.36 4.71 14.67
C THR A 136 15.07 5.53 14.62
N ASP A 137 14.62 5.89 13.43
CA ASP A 137 13.40 6.68 13.21
C ASP A 137 12.22 5.79 12.79
N ILE A 138 12.36 4.46 12.91
CA ILE A 138 11.30 3.49 12.64
C ILE A 138 10.97 2.76 13.93
N ASN A 139 9.69 2.77 14.30
CA ASN A 139 9.20 1.99 15.42
C ASN A 139 8.19 0.95 14.95
N GLN A 140 8.08 -0.11 15.74
CA GLN A 140 6.92 -0.97 15.73
C GLN A 140 5.82 -0.34 16.57
N TYR A 141 4.61 -0.32 16.04
CA TYR A 141 3.40 0.19 16.70
C TYR A 141 2.37 -0.91 16.82
N SER A 142 1.40 -0.69 17.71
CA SER A 142 0.18 -1.48 17.72
C SER A 142 -1.06 -0.66 18.02
N ILE A 143 -2.18 -1.10 17.47
CA ILE A 143 -3.51 -0.54 17.74
C ILE A 143 -4.50 -1.67 17.98
N ALA A 144 -5.19 -1.63 19.12
CA ALA A 144 -6.19 -2.61 19.50
C ALA A 144 -7.57 -2.20 18.97
N PHE A 145 -8.31 -3.15 18.42
CA PHE A 145 -9.66 -2.93 17.89
C PHE A 145 -10.72 -3.52 18.80
N PRO A 146 -11.90 -2.87 18.92
CA PRO A 146 -13.08 -3.50 19.50
C PRO A 146 -13.43 -4.82 18.79
N PRO A 147 -14.18 -5.73 19.44
CA PRO A 147 -14.59 -6.98 18.80
C PRO A 147 -15.40 -6.70 17.53
N PHE A 148 -15.10 -7.47 16.48
CA PHE A 148 -15.83 -7.48 15.21
C PHE A 148 -16.10 -8.93 14.78
N ALA A 149 -16.93 -9.13 13.75
CA ALA A 149 -17.38 -10.46 13.37
C ALA A 149 -16.22 -11.39 12.94
N ALA A 150 -16.07 -12.52 13.64
CA ALA A 150 -14.99 -13.49 13.46
C ALA A 150 -14.92 -14.14 12.06
N GLN A 151 -16.02 -14.07 11.30
CA GLN A 151 -16.10 -14.53 9.90
C GLN A 151 -15.09 -13.81 8.96
N HIS A 152 -14.41 -12.78 9.47
CA HIS A 152 -13.42 -12.01 8.75
C HIS A 152 -11.97 -12.39 9.15
N GLU A 153 -11.72 -12.92 10.35
CA GLU A 153 -10.38 -12.95 10.95
C GLU A 153 -9.34 -13.84 10.25
N ARG A 154 -9.76 -14.78 9.37
CA ARG A 154 -8.87 -15.77 8.74
C ARG A 154 -8.58 -15.53 7.26
N LEU A 155 -9.03 -14.42 6.67
CA LEU A 155 -8.86 -14.16 5.24
C LEU A 155 -7.69 -13.20 4.99
N PRO A 156 -6.78 -13.45 4.03
CA PRO A 156 -5.63 -12.60 3.77
C PRO A 156 -5.98 -11.36 2.91
N HIS A 157 -7.13 -10.72 3.16
CA HIS A 157 -7.65 -9.60 2.35
C HIS A 157 -7.71 -8.28 3.14
N PHE A 158 -6.85 -8.11 4.13
CA PHE A 158 -6.88 -6.94 5.00
C PHE A 158 -5.71 -5.99 4.77
N ILE A 159 -6.00 -4.71 4.96
CA ILE A 159 -5.02 -3.65 5.18
C ILE A 159 -5.43 -2.87 6.43
N LEU A 160 -4.47 -2.20 7.06
CA LEU A 160 -4.80 -1.10 7.97
C LEU A 160 -4.96 0.17 7.14
N LEU A 161 -6.09 0.82 7.30
CA LEU A 161 -6.38 2.09 6.66
C LEU A 161 -6.50 3.17 7.72
N PHE A 162 -5.66 4.19 7.61
CA PHE A 162 -5.70 5.40 8.39
C PHE A 162 -6.46 6.47 7.61
N TRP A 163 -7.45 7.07 8.26
CA TRP A 163 -8.32 8.07 7.68
C TRP A 163 -8.27 9.37 8.50
N ASN A 164 -7.95 10.47 7.84
CA ASN A 164 -7.98 11.79 8.44
C ASN A 164 -9.41 12.34 8.43
N THR A 165 -10.07 12.34 9.58
CA THR A 165 -11.48 12.75 9.70
C THR A 165 -11.67 14.24 9.47
N LYS A 166 -10.63 15.05 9.74
CA LYS A 166 -10.64 16.50 9.51
C LYS A 166 -10.60 16.84 8.03
N ILE A 167 -9.73 16.19 7.25
CA ILE A 167 -9.65 16.40 5.79
C ILE A 167 -10.82 15.73 5.06
N GLY A 168 -11.22 14.55 5.54
CA GLY A 168 -12.33 13.78 4.97
C GLY A 168 -13.73 14.30 5.32
N TYR A 169 -13.84 15.20 6.30
CA TYR A 169 -15.10 15.74 6.85
C TYR A 169 -16.10 14.66 7.34
N THR A 170 -15.62 13.44 7.57
CA THR A 170 -16.44 12.27 7.90
C THR A 170 -15.69 11.37 8.85
N LEU A 171 -16.42 10.70 9.75
CA LEU A 171 -15.80 9.78 10.73
C LEU A 171 -15.31 8.47 10.11
N LYS A 172 -15.83 8.09 8.94
CA LYS A 172 -15.48 6.88 8.20
C LYS A 172 -15.09 7.24 6.77
N PRO A 173 -14.17 6.49 6.14
CA PRO A 173 -13.88 6.64 4.72
C PRO A 173 -15.14 6.48 3.85
N PRO A 174 -15.20 7.13 2.67
CA PRO A 174 -16.33 7.01 1.76
C PRO A 174 -16.45 5.59 1.20
N ALA A 175 -17.68 5.15 0.92
CA ALA A 175 -17.95 3.85 0.29
C ALA A 175 -17.31 3.72 -1.11
N SER A 176 -17.07 4.85 -1.78
CA SER A 176 -16.40 4.96 -3.08
C SER A 176 -14.87 4.96 -2.99
N LEU A 177 -14.27 4.55 -1.86
CA LEU A 177 -12.82 4.53 -1.66
C LEU A 177 -12.06 3.81 -2.80
N TYR A 178 -12.56 2.66 -3.28
CA TYR A 178 -11.95 1.98 -4.42
C TYR A 178 -11.91 2.86 -5.68
N SER A 179 -13.01 3.56 -5.99
CA SER A 179 -13.11 4.48 -7.12
C SER A 179 -12.15 5.65 -6.99
N ILE A 180 -11.96 6.17 -5.78
CA ILE A 180 -10.99 7.24 -5.47
C ILE A 180 -9.56 6.74 -5.75
N LEU A 181 -9.18 5.59 -5.19
CA LEU A 181 -7.83 5.02 -5.32
C LEU A 181 -7.51 4.61 -6.76
N SER A 182 -8.46 3.96 -7.45
CA SER A 182 -8.29 3.53 -8.85
C SER A 182 -8.41 4.67 -9.86
N GLY A 183 -8.92 5.83 -9.45
CA GLY A 183 -9.28 6.93 -10.35
C GLY A 183 -10.29 6.51 -11.42
N SER A 184 -11.19 5.57 -11.08
CA SER A 184 -12.23 5.04 -11.95
C SER A 184 -13.62 5.51 -11.49
N GLY A 185 -14.46 5.90 -12.45
CA GLY A 185 -15.89 6.17 -12.21
C GLY A 185 -16.25 7.59 -11.75
N ASN A 186 -17.55 7.76 -11.52
CA ASN A 186 -18.14 8.99 -11.00
C ASN A 186 -17.93 9.03 -9.48
N TYR A 187 -17.11 9.98 -9.04
CA TYR A 187 -16.90 10.27 -7.64
C TYR A 187 -18.19 10.83 -7.02
N TYR A 188 -18.90 9.97 -6.30
CA TYR A 188 -19.93 10.37 -5.36
C TYR A 188 -19.39 10.11 -3.97
N ALA A 189 -18.67 11.08 -3.42
CA ALA A 189 -18.34 11.06 -2.01
C ALA A 189 -19.23 12.07 -1.29
N ASN A 190 -19.74 11.67 -0.13
CA ASN A 190 -20.36 12.59 0.83
C ASN A 190 -19.28 13.42 1.56
N THR A 191 -18.19 13.76 0.86
CA THR A 191 -17.05 14.49 1.41
C THR A 191 -16.82 15.74 0.58
N HIS A 192 -16.54 16.87 1.23
CA HIS A 192 -16.32 18.15 0.55
C HIS A 192 -14.94 18.27 -0.13
N ALA A 193 -14.00 17.36 0.17
CA ALA A 193 -12.67 17.35 -0.42
C ALA A 193 -12.67 16.73 -1.83
N SER A 194 -11.73 17.16 -2.68
CA SER A 194 -11.51 16.54 -3.99
C SER A 194 -10.77 15.20 -3.85
N PRO A 195 -10.90 14.26 -4.80
CA PRO A 195 -10.18 12.99 -4.78
C PRO A 195 -8.67 13.15 -4.58
N LYS A 196 -8.07 14.15 -5.24
CA LYS A 196 -6.64 14.44 -5.10
C LYS A 196 -6.26 14.81 -3.66
N VAL A 197 -7.03 15.71 -3.04
CA VAL A 197 -6.80 16.10 -1.64
C VAL A 197 -6.96 14.92 -0.68
N LEU A 198 -7.93 14.04 -0.94
CA LEU A 198 -8.11 12.83 -0.14
C LEU A 198 -6.92 11.87 -0.26
N LEU A 199 -6.45 11.60 -1.48
CA LEU A 199 -5.31 10.71 -1.72
C LEU A 199 -4.02 11.25 -1.11
N ASP A 200 -3.81 12.56 -1.21
CA ASP A 200 -2.55 13.18 -0.78
C ASP A 200 -2.47 13.38 0.74
N LYS A 201 -3.61 13.48 1.44
CA LYS A 201 -3.63 13.94 2.84
C LYS A 201 -4.56 13.20 3.79
N ALA A 202 -5.53 12.45 3.27
CA ALA A 202 -6.57 11.85 4.11
C ALA A 202 -6.43 10.35 4.29
N ILE A 203 -5.63 9.68 3.46
CA ILE A 203 -5.55 8.22 3.42
C ILE A 203 -4.09 7.80 3.58
N VAL A 204 -3.84 6.89 4.50
CA VAL A 204 -2.60 6.10 4.55
C VAL A 204 -2.96 4.63 4.74
N CYS A 205 -2.31 3.77 3.98
CA CYS A 205 -2.54 2.34 3.92
C CYS A 205 -1.31 1.59 4.42
N VAL A 206 -1.53 0.51 5.17
CA VAL A 206 -0.49 -0.42 5.60
C VAL A 206 -0.96 -1.83 5.30
N SER A 207 -0.31 -2.47 4.34
CA SER A 207 -0.56 -3.84 3.91
C SER A 207 0.25 -4.89 4.69
N ALA A 208 1.43 -4.53 5.19
CA ALA A 208 2.31 -5.38 5.98
C ALA A 208 2.08 -5.17 7.48
N PHE A 209 1.16 -5.95 8.04
CA PHE A 209 0.90 -5.97 9.49
C PHE A 209 0.60 -7.39 9.99
N GLN A 210 0.87 -7.61 11.26
CA GLN A 210 0.48 -8.82 11.98
C GLN A 210 -0.79 -8.52 12.79
N TYR A 211 -1.82 -9.34 12.64
CA TYR A 211 -2.99 -9.28 13.52
C TYR A 211 -2.83 -10.29 14.67
N VAL A 212 -2.80 -9.79 15.90
CA VAL A 212 -2.74 -10.62 17.11
C VAL A 212 -4.17 -10.78 17.64
N MET A 213 -4.70 -11.99 17.48
CA MET A 213 -6.10 -12.32 17.79
C MET A 213 -6.44 -12.13 19.27
N GLU A 214 -5.57 -12.56 20.18
CA GLU A 214 -5.78 -12.50 21.63
C GLU A 214 -6.01 -11.06 22.12
N SER A 215 -5.14 -10.14 21.71
CA SER A 215 -5.26 -8.71 22.04
C SER A 215 -6.11 -7.93 21.04
N ARG A 216 -6.59 -8.57 19.96
CA ARG A 216 -7.26 -7.95 18.80
C ARG A 216 -6.48 -6.75 18.25
N SER A 217 -5.16 -6.84 18.27
CA SER A 217 -4.29 -5.72 17.90
C SER A 217 -3.60 -5.96 16.58
N ALA A 218 -3.63 -4.95 15.72
CA ALA A 218 -2.73 -4.91 14.58
C ALA A 218 -1.37 -4.36 14.99
N VAL A 219 -0.31 -5.04 14.58
CA VAL A 219 1.09 -4.72 14.87
C VAL A 219 1.80 -4.48 13.55
N PHE A 220 2.44 -3.34 13.40
CA PHE A 220 3.06 -2.92 12.14
C PHE A 220 4.26 -2.03 12.42
N SER A 221 5.16 -1.90 11.43
CA SER A 221 6.29 -0.98 11.50
C SER A 221 6.01 0.25 10.65
N MET A 222 6.39 1.43 11.15
CA MET A 222 6.21 2.69 10.44
C MET A 222 7.27 3.69 10.87
N ARG A 223 7.66 4.58 9.96
CA ARG A 223 8.43 5.79 10.25
C ARG A 223 7.76 6.65 11.34
N ALA A 224 8.55 7.15 12.29
CA ALA A 224 8.07 7.77 13.51
C ALA A 224 7.37 9.11 13.25
N ASP A 225 7.93 9.92 12.35
CA ASP A 225 7.38 11.20 11.93
C ASP A 225 5.93 11.10 11.41
N GLN A 226 5.64 10.10 10.57
CA GLN A 226 4.28 9.88 10.07
C GLN A 226 3.31 9.53 11.20
N MET A 227 3.74 8.68 12.13
CA MET A 227 2.88 8.25 13.24
C MET A 227 2.69 9.35 14.28
N GLU A 228 3.69 10.19 14.51
CA GLU A 228 3.59 11.38 15.36
C GLU A 228 2.62 12.41 14.77
N GLU A 229 2.71 12.66 13.45
CA GLU A 229 1.74 13.49 12.73
C GLU A 229 0.30 12.95 12.90
N MET A 230 0.12 11.64 12.70
CA MET A 230 -1.20 11.03 12.86
C MET A 230 -1.72 11.06 14.28
N LYS A 231 -0.83 10.92 15.27
CA LYS A 231 -1.18 10.98 16.69
C LYS A 231 -1.57 12.40 17.13
N ALA A 232 -0.93 13.42 16.57
CA ALA A 232 -1.26 14.83 16.82
C ALA A 232 -2.52 15.29 16.05
N GLY A 233 -2.83 14.65 14.92
CA GLY A 233 -3.98 14.96 14.08
C GLY A 233 -5.26 14.18 14.45
N GLU A 234 -6.30 14.42 13.64
CA GLU A 234 -7.58 13.73 13.76
C GLU A 234 -7.63 12.53 12.82
N TRP A 235 -6.97 11.44 13.22
CA TRP A 235 -6.89 10.22 12.46
C TRP A 235 -7.62 9.06 13.13
N ARG A 236 -8.25 8.22 12.31
CA ARG A 236 -8.83 6.95 12.74
C ARG A 236 -8.25 5.80 11.94
N ALA A 237 -7.86 4.72 12.61
CA ALA A 237 -7.38 3.50 12.00
C ALA A 237 -8.52 2.49 11.85
N PHE A 238 -8.59 1.79 10.73
CA PHE A 238 -9.59 0.77 10.40
C PHE A 238 -8.89 -0.51 9.96
N ILE A 239 -9.47 -1.66 10.29
CA ILE A 239 -9.18 -2.89 9.54
C ILE A 239 -10.10 -2.85 8.32
N TRP A 240 -9.49 -2.80 7.14
CA TRP A 240 -10.20 -2.62 5.87
C TRP A 240 -10.03 -3.85 4.99
N ARG A 241 -11.12 -4.31 4.36
CA ARG A 241 -11.08 -5.41 3.40
C ARG A 241 -10.82 -4.89 1.99
N THR A 242 -9.87 -5.48 1.30
CA THR A 242 -9.51 -5.12 -0.08
C THR A 242 -10.28 -5.91 -1.14
N ASP A 243 -11.05 -6.93 -0.76
CA ASP A 243 -11.93 -7.64 -1.69
C ASP A 243 -13.31 -6.97 -1.81
N ALA A 244 -13.92 -6.54 -0.72
CA ALA A 244 -15.18 -5.78 -0.76
C ALA A 244 -14.99 -4.26 -0.67
N TRP A 245 -13.76 -3.79 -0.43
CA TRP A 245 -13.45 -2.37 -0.19
C TRP A 245 -14.35 -1.74 0.88
N GLN A 246 -14.44 -2.41 2.02
CA GLN A 246 -15.27 -2.00 3.16
C GLN A 246 -14.53 -2.13 4.49
N ALA A 247 -14.89 -1.28 5.45
CA ALA A 247 -14.41 -1.40 6.82
C ALA A 247 -14.95 -2.67 7.48
N VAL A 248 -14.11 -3.32 8.29
CA VAL A 248 -14.52 -4.41 9.20
C VAL A 248 -14.73 -3.91 10.61
N THR A 249 -14.05 -2.82 10.97
CA THR A 249 -14.14 -2.19 12.29
C THR A 249 -14.80 -0.82 12.19
N GLU A 250 -15.31 -0.33 13.32
CA GLU A 250 -15.87 1.03 13.44
C GLU A 250 -14.80 2.14 13.43
N GLY A 251 -13.53 1.75 13.42
CA GLY A 251 -12.38 2.65 13.46
C GLY A 251 -12.01 3.10 14.86
N VAL A 252 -10.72 3.22 15.13
CA VAL A 252 -10.16 3.62 16.44
C VAL A 252 -9.37 4.91 16.27
N GLU A 253 -9.58 5.88 17.15
CA GLU A 253 -8.81 7.12 17.16
C GLU A 253 -7.32 6.82 17.39
N VAL A 254 -6.46 7.25 16.48
CA VAL A 254 -5.01 6.97 16.53
C VAL A 254 -4.39 7.60 17.77
N SER A 255 -4.80 8.82 18.12
CA SER A 255 -4.30 9.56 19.29
C SER A 255 -4.48 8.80 20.62
N ARG A 256 -5.50 7.93 20.72
CA ARG A 256 -5.83 7.16 21.92
C ARG A 256 -5.45 5.69 21.81
N GLY A 257 -5.59 5.09 20.64
CA GLY A 257 -5.41 3.66 20.42
C GLY A 257 -3.99 3.23 20.06
N LEU A 258 -3.14 4.16 19.63
CA LEU A 258 -1.79 3.84 19.17
C LEU A 258 -0.81 3.68 20.35
N VAL A 259 -0.15 2.52 20.37
CA VAL A 259 0.92 2.21 21.33
C VAL A 259 2.22 1.99 20.57
N THR A 260 3.26 2.75 20.93
CA THR A 260 4.63 2.50 20.46
C THR A 260 5.20 1.30 21.20
N ARG A 261 5.78 0.34 20.48
CA ARG A 261 6.38 -0.87 21.05
C ARG A 261 7.90 -0.75 21.13
N GLN A 262 8.58 -1.09 20.04
CA GLN A 262 10.03 -1.21 20.00
C GLN A 262 10.59 -0.40 18.84
N ASN A 263 11.84 0.05 18.98
CA ASN A 263 12.55 0.80 17.94
C ASN A 263 13.41 -0.15 17.11
N TRP A 264 13.40 -0.01 15.79
CA TRP A 264 14.18 -0.88 14.90
C TRP A 264 15.68 -0.71 15.08
N GLY A 265 16.17 0.49 15.40
CA GLY A 265 17.58 0.72 15.72
C GLY A 265 18.09 -0.01 16.96
N SER A 266 17.19 -0.52 17.82
CA SER A 266 17.55 -1.34 18.99
C SER A 266 17.49 -2.86 18.73
N MET A 267 17.01 -3.27 17.55
CA MET A 267 16.86 -4.68 17.16
C MET A 267 18.00 -5.23 16.29
N VAL A 268 18.84 -4.33 15.76
CA VAL A 268 19.93 -4.64 14.82
C VAL A 268 21.27 -4.50 15.50
#